data_AF-A0A7V9GDF1-F1
#
_entry.id   AF-A0A7V9GDF1-F1
#
_cell.length_a   1.000
_cell.length_b   1.000
_cell.length_c   1.000
_cell.angle_alpha   90.00
_cell.angle_beta   90.00
_cell.angle_gamma   90.00
#
_symmetry.space_group_name_H-M   'P 1'
#
loop_
_entity.id
_entity.type
_entity.pdbx_description
1 polymer ?
#
loop_
_entity_poly.entity_id
_entity_poly.type
_entity_poly.pdbx_seq_one_letter_code
_entity_poly.pdbx_strand_id
1 'polypeptide(L)'
;MPKILRDKWRIDEFYNGYIVDPITNISRHGLWQGFDLGVIDGIVNGIGHSVAALGSVVRQVQVGFVRSYAAFMLFGALIVIGYFIYYGFKLIG
;
A
#
# COMPACT_ATOMS: atom_id res chain seq x y z
N MET A 1 -50.83 -30.61 -14.30
CA MET A 1 -49.61 -30.27 -15.07
C MET A 1 -48.49 -31.27 -14.76
N PRO A 2 -47.80 -31.82 -15.78
CA PRO A 2 -46.63 -32.69 -15.63
C PRO A 2 -45.51 -32.01 -14.81
N LYS A 3 -44.76 -32.78 -13.98
CA LYS A 3 -43.66 -32.25 -13.15
C LYS A 3 -42.50 -31.66 -13.99
N ILE A 4 -42.20 -32.27 -15.13
CA ILE A 4 -41.11 -31.85 -16.03
C ILE A 4 -41.26 -30.43 -16.59
N LEU A 5 -42.51 -29.97 -16.80
CA LEU A 5 -42.80 -28.61 -17.26
C LEU A 5 -42.65 -27.57 -16.14
N ARG A 6 -42.86 -27.99 -14.88
CA ARG A 6 -42.60 -27.15 -13.69
C ARG A 6 -41.12 -27.00 -13.42
N ASP A 7 -40.36 -28.08 -13.62
CA ASP A 7 -38.90 -28.10 -13.42
C ASP A 7 -38.13 -27.53 -14.62
N LYS A 8 -38.79 -26.81 -15.55
CA LYS A 8 -38.21 -26.23 -16.77
C LYS A 8 -37.19 -27.14 -17.47
N TRP A 9 -37.52 -28.43 -17.63
CA TRP A 9 -36.63 -29.42 -18.24
C TRP A 9 -35.25 -29.59 -17.56
N ARG A 10 -35.04 -29.04 -16.35
CA ARG A 10 -33.80 -29.09 -15.56
C ARG A 10 -32.57 -28.51 -16.28
N ILE A 11 -32.80 -27.74 -17.34
CA ILE A 11 -31.74 -27.08 -18.12
C ILE A 11 -31.08 -25.98 -17.27
N ASP A 12 -31.90 -25.25 -16.49
CA ASP A 12 -31.42 -24.21 -15.59
C ASP A 12 -30.50 -24.78 -14.50
N GLU A 13 -30.86 -25.90 -13.85
CA GLU A 13 -29.97 -26.54 -12.86
C GLU A 13 -28.67 -27.08 -13.47
N PHE A 14 -28.72 -27.64 -14.69
CA PHE A 14 -27.51 -28.12 -15.37
C PHE A 14 -26.58 -26.95 -15.72
N TYR A 15 -27.11 -25.88 -16.32
CA TYR A 15 -26.33 -24.70 -16.68
C TYR A 15 -25.73 -24.03 -15.44
N ASN A 16 -26.53 -23.86 -14.38
CA ASN A 16 -26.04 -23.27 -13.15
C ASN A 16 -24.96 -24.14 -12.49
N GLY A 17 -25.19 -25.45 -12.34
CA GLY A 17 -24.24 -26.33 -11.66
C GLY A 17 -22.94 -26.59 -12.41
N TYR A 18 -22.97 -26.70 -13.75
CA TYR A 18 -21.78 -27.04 -14.53
C TYR A 18 -21.02 -25.83 -15.09
N ILE A 19 -21.70 -24.69 -15.26
CA ILE A 19 -21.08 -23.51 -15.88
C ILE A 19 -21.02 -22.35 -14.88
N VAL A 20 -22.15 -21.91 -14.35
CA VAL A 20 -22.21 -20.67 -13.54
C VAL A 20 -21.53 -20.85 -12.18
N ASP A 21 -21.92 -21.85 -11.41
CA ASP A 21 -21.43 -22.10 -10.06
C ASP A 21 -19.90 -22.30 -10.00
N PRO A 22 -19.26 -23.13 -10.85
CA PRO A 22 -17.81 -23.27 -10.83
C PRO A 22 -17.08 -21.97 -11.21
N ILE A 23 -17.55 -21.23 -12.22
CA ILE A 23 -16.96 -19.94 -12.60
C ILE A 23 -17.09 -18.92 -11.47
N THR A 24 -18.27 -18.86 -10.84
CA THR A 24 -18.54 -17.92 -9.75
C THR A 24 -17.72 -18.27 -8.51
N ASN A 25 -17.54 -19.56 -8.21
CA ASN A 25 -16.68 -20.01 -7.12
C ASN A 25 -15.20 -19.72 -7.36
N ILE A 26 -14.69 -19.93 -8.58
CA ILE A 26 -13.31 -19.57 -8.92
C ILE A 26 -13.10 -18.05 -8.81
N SER A 27 -14.07 -17.26 -9.29
CA SER A 27 -14.01 -15.80 -9.19
C SER A 27 -14.00 -15.33 -7.74
N ARG A 28 -14.90 -15.86 -6.89
CA ARG A 28 -14.97 -15.49 -5.47
C ARG A 28 -13.73 -15.91 -4.68
N HIS A 29 -13.28 -17.15 -4.84
CA HIS A 29 -12.16 -17.66 -4.03
C HIS A 29 -10.80 -17.24 -4.57
N GLY A 30 -10.63 -17.19 -5.90
CA GLY A 30 -9.36 -16.84 -6.54
C GLY A 30 -9.15 -15.34 -6.64
N LEU A 31 -10.04 -14.65 -7.36
CA LEU A 31 -9.86 -13.22 -7.66
C LEU A 31 -10.22 -12.33 -6.47
N TRP A 32 -11.32 -12.61 -5.78
CA TRP A 32 -11.72 -11.75 -4.66
C TRP A 32 -10.97 -12.10 -3.37
N GLN A 33 -11.07 -13.33 -2.87
CA GLN A 33 -10.44 -13.68 -1.59
C GLN A 33 -8.90 -13.75 -1.67
N GLY A 34 -8.36 -14.33 -2.73
CA GLY A 34 -6.91 -14.47 -2.89
C GLY A 34 -6.22 -13.16 -3.26
N PHE A 35 -6.68 -12.52 -4.33
CA PHE A 35 -6.01 -11.35 -4.88
C PHE A 35 -6.41 -10.05 -4.18
N ASP A 36 -7.70 -9.74 -4.04
CA ASP A 36 -8.12 -8.46 -3.46
C ASP A 36 -7.87 -8.42 -1.93
N LEU A 37 -8.47 -9.35 -1.17
CA LEU A 37 -8.32 -9.36 0.30
C LEU A 37 -6.91 -9.77 0.76
N GLY A 38 -6.20 -10.57 -0.02
CA GLY A 38 -4.85 -11.01 0.33
C GLY A 38 -3.77 -10.04 -0.12
N VAL A 39 -3.73 -9.74 -1.41
CA VAL A 39 -2.62 -8.99 -2.02
C VAL A 39 -2.87 -7.48 -1.94
N ILE A 40 -4.03 -7.01 -2.38
CA ILE A 40 -4.31 -5.56 -2.42
C ILE A 40 -4.40 -5.01 -1.00
N ASP A 41 -5.25 -5.61 -0.16
CA ASP A 41 -5.41 -5.19 1.23
C ASP A 41 -4.10 -5.30 2.01
N GLY A 42 -3.31 -6.36 1.78
CA GLY A 42 -2.00 -6.53 2.40
C GLY A 42 -1.02 -5.42 2.03
N ILE A 43 -0.95 -5.03 0.76
CA ILE A 43 -0.08 -3.96 0.28
C ILE A 43 -0.51 -2.61 0.85
N VAL A 44 -1.80 -2.27 0.76
CA VAL A 44 -2.31 -0.97 1.21
C VAL A 44 -2.12 -0.80 2.71
N ASN A 45 -2.49 -1.80 3.51
CA ASN A 45 -2.29 -1.78 4.96
C ASN A 45 -0.80 -1.77 5.30
N GLY A 46 0.04 -2.53 4.57
CA GLY A 46 1.49 -2.54 4.76
C GLY A 46 2.12 -1.17 4.53
N ILE A 47 1.73 -0.46 3.48
CA ILE A 47 2.18 0.91 3.20
C ILE A 47 1.70 1.85 4.32
N GLY A 48 0.42 1.77 4.70
CA GLY A 48 -0.15 2.60 5.77
C GLY A 48 0.59 2.42 7.11
N HIS A 49 0.83 1.16 7.52
CA HIS A 49 1.59 0.84 8.71
C HIS A 49 3.04 1.32 8.64
N SER A 50 3.69 1.18 7.49
CA SER A 50 5.07 1.64 7.29
C SER A 50 5.19 3.16 7.42
N VAL A 51 4.28 3.91 6.79
CA VAL A 51 4.23 5.37 6.90
C VAL A 51 3.96 5.80 8.34
N ALA A 52 3.01 5.15 9.01
CA ALA A 52 2.71 5.45 10.41
C ALA A 52 3.90 5.15 11.34
N ALA A 53 4.59 4.03 11.11
CA ALA A 53 5.79 3.66 11.86
C ALA A 53 6.92 4.69 11.65
N LEU A 54 7.20 5.07 10.40
CA LEU A 54 8.19 6.10 10.08
C LEU A 54 7.83 7.45 10.73
N GLY A 55 6.56 7.85 10.64
CA GLY A 55 6.06 9.06 11.30
C GLY A 55 6.25 9.01 12.82
N SER A 56 6.05 7.86 13.44
CA SER A 56 6.24 7.67 14.88
C SER A 56 7.71 7.81 15.30
N VAL A 57 8.65 7.36 14.47
CA VAL A 57 10.10 7.49 14.70
C VAL A 57 10.53 8.95 14.50
N VAL A 58 10.11 9.58 13.40
CA VAL A 58 10.41 10.99 13.11
C VAL A 58 9.85 11.91 14.20
N ARG A 59 8.66 11.60 14.74
CA ARG A 59 8.07 12.35 15.85
C ARG A 59 8.94 12.34 17.10
N GLN A 60 9.63 11.24 17.39
CA GLN A 60 10.53 11.15 18.55
C GLN A 60 11.79 12.00 18.38
N VAL A 61 12.20 12.30 17.15
CA VAL A 61 13.36 13.18 16.87
C VAL A 61 13.03 14.65 17.19
N GLN A 62 11.76 15.06 17.13
CA GLN A 62 11.31 16.39 17.53
C GLN A 62 11.07 16.45 19.05
N VAL A 63 12.16 16.42 19.84
CA VAL A 63 12.13 16.36 21.32
C VAL A 63 11.57 17.64 22.00
N GLY A 64 10.97 18.58 21.26
CA GLY A 64 10.38 19.82 21.80
C GLY A 64 11.38 20.82 22.42
N PHE A 65 12.67 20.49 22.47
CA PHE A 65 13.71 21.36 23.01
C PHE A 65 14.21 22.35 21.97
N VAL A 66 13.85 23.63 22.11
CA VAL A 66 14.29 24.74 21.24
C VAL A 66 15.83 24.80 21.08
N ARG A 67 16.60 24.40 22.12
CA ARG A 67 18.07 24.36 22.07
C ARG A 67 18.61 23.34 21.05
N SER A 68 17.92 22.22 20.85
CA SER A 68 18.32 21.20 19.89
C SER A 68 18.16 21.69 18.45
N TYR A 69 17.17 22.55 18.18
CA TYR A 69 16.98 23.17 16.87
C TYR A 69 18.15 24.10 16.49
N ALA A 70 18.69 24.87 17.44
CA ALA A 70 19.83 25.75 17.20
C ALA A 70 21.08 24.96 16.73
N ALA A 71 21.34 23.80 17.33
CA ALA A 71 22.45 22.94 16.95
C ALA A 71 22.28 22.39 15.51
N PHE A 72 21.09 21.90 15.15
CA PHE A 72 20.81 21.42 13.80
C PHE A 72 20.88 22.54 12.75
N MET A 73 20.39 23.74 13.08
CA MET A 73 20.48 24.90 12.18
C MET A 73 21.94 25.31 11.94
N LEU A 74 22.76 25.39 12.99
CA LEU A 74 24.18 25.70 12.86
C LEU A 74 24.92 24.63 12.04
N PHE A 75 24.65 23.36 12.31
CA PHE A 75 25.23 22.24 11.57
C PHE A 75 24.86 22.29 10.08
N GLY A 76 23.59 22.52 9.75
CA GLY A 76 23.13 22.70 8.37
C GLY A 76 23.78 23.90 7.67
N ALA A 77 23.91 25.04 8.37
CA ALA A 77 24.58 26.22 7.84
C ALA A 77 26.06 25.94 7.50
N LEU A 78 26.78 25.25 8.39
CA LEU A 78 28.17 24.86 8.14
C LEU A 78 28.33 23.93 6.94
N ILE A 79 27.42 22.97 6.75
CA ILE A 79 27.41 22.08 5.57
C ILE A 79 27.22 22.89 4.29
N VAL A 80 26.23 23.79 4.27
CA VAL A 80 25.94 24.61 3.09
C VAL A 80 27.13 25.51 2.75
N ILE A 81 27.70 26.19 3.74
CA ILE A 81 28.88 27.04 3.57
C ILE A 81 30.06 26.21 3.06
N GLY A 82 30.33 25.06 3.68
CA GLY A 82 31.41 24.16 3.25
C GLY A 82 31.23 23.65 1.82
N TYR A 83 30.00 23.32 1.43
CA TYR A 83 29.65 22.94 0.06
C TYR A 83 29.95 24.07 -0.94
N PHE A 84 29.50 25.30 -0.65
CA PHE A 84 29.77 26.45 -1.52
C PHE A 84 31.26 26.77 -1.61
N ILE A 85 31.99 26.66 -0.51
CA ILE A 85 33.45 26.85 -0.47
C ILE A 85 34.13 25.80 -1.35
N TYR A 86 33.79 24.52 -1.19
CA TYR A 86 34.36 23.43 -1.97
C TYR A 86 34.12 23.62 -3.48
N TYR A 87 32.89 23.93 -3.87
CA TYR A 87 32.56 24.18 -5.27
C TYR A 87 33.17 25.48 -5.80
N GLY A 88 33.27 26.52 -4.98
CA GLY A 88 33.94 27.78 -5.32
C GLY A 88 35.43 27.58 -5.60
N PHE A 89 36.13 26.84 -4.75
CA PHE A 89 37.53 26.47 -4.99
C PHE A 89 37.70 25.63 -6.26
N LYS A 90 36.76 24.71 -6.53
CA LYS A 90 36.76 23.90 -7.76
C LYS A 90 36.45 24.70 -9.04
N LEU A 91 35.80 25.86 -8.93
CA LEU A 91 35.46 26.71 -10.07
C LEU A 91 36.59 27.71 -10.42
N ILE A 92 37.40 28.07 -9.42
CA ILE A 92 38.49 29.06 -9.54
C ILE A 92 39.82 28.38 -9.90
N GLY A 93 40.03 27.14 -9.49
CA GLY A 93 41.18 26.31 -9.91
C GLY A 93 40.87 25.48 -11.14
#